data_AF-A0A420XGN6-F1
#
_entry.id   AF-A0A420XGN6-F1
#
_cell.length_a   1.000
_cell.length_b   1.000
_cell.length_c   1.000
_cell.angle_alpha   90.00
_cell.angle_beta   90.00
_cell.angle_gamma   90.00
#
_symmetry.space_group_name_H-M   'P 1'
#
loop_
_entity.id
_entity.type
_entity.pdbx_description
1 polymer ?
#
loop_
_entity_poly.entity_id
_entity_poly.type
_entity_poly.pdbx_seq_one_letter_code
_entity_poly.pdbx_strand_id
1 'polypeptide(L)'
;MKKKGLFNKIKSYWVNPVNSIQNSPFFTVQYLEDFKKTKNLFVISHLGQLAQVEALIKEENFLNCVLVILYTVRNRSMPELIAKKVNKALFNRITFLQLPSFPNKIHIKSLFRIMNSYRSMLSSIRPHRLFVLSFEKHYCLLIKKAREMKIEVNLIEEGTATYKYSSREEANLMIKDSLTKLDRRSAFFIRHLPMLSCLRPVLRVNYIFDKVYSSFPDMLENTFKFKESKEFFIYKDISGDKFTRSIQSHYNMTNEDILFLNQRYPFPQDSYANILIFILMNYINKYGGKVFIKLHPKDPESLKIALVSEVEKAGLSNNIIIIDEYGFLVERLIFVSKPKKIVSLTSTTLIYGKKILPDTESITIYPLVRDMLFNDKKETLAQYFLEADEHFSILRKFKNISAIGSIVDI
;
A
#
# COMPACT_ATOMS: atom_id res chain seq x y z
N MET A 1 15.24 -36.76 38.06
CA MET A 1 14.56 -36.49 36.76
C MET A 1 14.89 -35.14 36.08
N LYS A 2 15.37 -34.09 36.77
CA LYS A 2 15.70 -32.78 36.14
C LYS A 2 16.95 -32.75 35.22
N LYS A 3 17.92 -33.66 35.40
CA LYS A 3 19.18 -33.69 34.60
C LYS A 3 19.01 -34.20 33.16
N LYS A 4 18.02 -35.09 32.89
CA LYS A 4 17.76 -35.63 31.53
C LYS A 4 17.20 -34.58 30.56
N GLY A 5 16.46 -33.58 31.04
CA GLY A 5 15.91 -32.50 30.21
C GLY A 5 16.95 -31.46 29.76
N LEU A 6 17.96 -31.18 30.57
CA LEU A 6 19.04 -30.23 30.24
C LEU A 6 19.99 -30.83 29.19
N PHE A 7 20.38 -32.10 29.37
CA PHE A 7 21.22 -32.83 28.41
C PHE A 7 20.56 -32.96 27.04
N ASN A 8 19.25 -33.24 26.98
CA ASN A 8 18.52 -33.31 25.71
C ASN A 8 18.37 -31.94 25.02
N LYS A 9 18.21 -30.84 25.79
CA LYS A 9 18.22 -29.48 25.23
C LYS A 9 19.58 -29.09 24.66
N ILE A 10 20.67 -29.36 25.40
CA ILE A 10 22.04 -29.11 24.93
C ILE A 10 22.32 -29.96 23.68
N LYS A 11 22.02 -31.26 23.70
CA LYS A 11 22.18 -32.15 22.54
C LYS A 11 21.39 -31.66 21.33
N SER A 12 20.14 -31.23 21.50
CA SER A 12 19.35 -30.64 20.40
C SER A 12 19.98 -29.36 19.84
N TYR A 13 20.57 -28.52 20.70
CA TYR A 13 21.24 -27.27 20.30
C TYR A 13 22.53 -27.53 19.52
N TRP A 14 23.27 -28.59 19.86
CA TRP A 14 24.47 -29.00 19.14
C TRP A 14 24.16 -29.70 17.80
N VAL A 15 23.05 -30.43 17.72
CA VAL A 15 22.64 -31.16 16.50
C VAL A 15 21.87 -30.26 15.52
N ASN A 16 21.01 -29.36 16.01
CA ASN A 16 20.25 -28.42 15.19
C ASN A 16 19.96 -27.12 15.97
N PRO A 17 20.95 -26.23 16.11
CA PRO A 17 20.86 -25.01 16.92
C PRO A 17 19.70 -24.11 16.48
N VAL A 18 19.42 -24.09 15.18
CA VAL A 18 18.31 -23.33 14.59
C VAL A 18 16.97 -23.82 15.13
N ASN A 19 16.70 -25.13 15.07
CA ASN A 19 15.44 -25.70 15.56
C ASN A 19 15.28 -25.57 17.08
N SER A 20 16.37 -25.69 17.84
CA SER A 20 16.32 -25.57 19.30
C SER A 20 16.04 -24.14 19.78
N ILE A 21 16.56 -23.12 19.09
CA ILE A 21 16.21 -21.72 19.38
C ILE A 21 14.77 -21.44 18.97
N GLN A 22 14.36 -21.88 17.77
CA GLN A 22 13.00 -21.65 17.27
C GLN A 22 11.91 -22.23 18.17
N ASN A 23 12.11 -23.45 18.67
CA ASN A 23 11.11 -24.16 19.49
C ASN A 23 11.22 -23.84 20.99
N SER A 24 12.00 -22.81 21.36
CA SER A 24 12.15 -22.41 22.75
C SER A 24 10.86 -21.79 23.31
N PRO A 25 10.48 -22.07 24.57
CA PRO A 25 9.32 -21.45 25.23
C PRO A 25 9.39 -19.91 25.30
N PHE A 26 10.55 -19.30 25.04
CA PHE A 26 10.69 -17.85 24.96
C PHE A 26 10.05 -17.24 23.68
N PHE A 27 9.77 -18.08 22.67
CA PHE A 27 9.22 -17.70 21.37
C PHE A 27 7.91 -18.44 21.02
N THR A 28 7.26 -19.06 22.01
CA THR A 28 5.93 -19.67 21.83
C THR A 28 4.88 -18.61 21.52
N VAL A 29 3.85 -19.04 20.78
CA VAL A 29 2.76 -18.20 20.26
C VAL A 29 1.43 -18.75 20.78
N GLN A 30 0.43 -17.90 20.91
CA GLN A 30 -0.95 -18.32 21.17
C GLN A 30 -1.43 -19.26 20.05
N TYR A 31 -2.07 -20.35 20.46
CA TYR A 31 -2.55 -21.40 19.57
C TYR A 31 -3.66 -20.86 18.67
N LEU A 32 -3.54 -21.11 17.36
CA LEU A 32 -4.65 -20.96 16.44
C LEU A 32 -5.41 -22.28 16.43
N GLU A 33 -6.72 -22.24 16.64
CA GLU A 33 -7.60 -23.42 16.57
C GLU A 33 -7.37 -24.22 15.29
N ASP A 34 -7.62 -25.53 15.32
CA ASP A 34 -7.44 -26.37 14.14
C ASP A 34 -8.38 -25.95 13.00
N PHE A 35 -7.87 -25.96 11.77
CA PHE A 35 -8.64 -25.58 10.58
C PHE A 35 -8.88 -26.82 9.71
N LYS A 36 -10.06 -26.88 9.07
CA LYS A 36 -10.25 -27.75 7.92
C LYS A 36 -9.31 -27.29 6.80
N LYS A 37 -8.66 -28.26 6.13
CA LYS A 37 -7.73 -28.00 5.02
C LYS A 37 -8.37 -27.04 4.01
N THR A 38 -7.67 -25.96 3.67
CA THR A 38 -8.18 -24.94 2.73
C THR A 38 -7.41 -24.95 1.40
N LYS A 39 -7.96 -24.31 0.37
CA LYS A 39 -7.27 -24.12 -0.92
C LYS A 39 -6.48 -22.82 -0.94
N ASN A 40 -7.12 -21.71 -0.57
CA ASN A 40 -6.57 -20.37 -0.71
C ASN A 40 -6.47 -19.66 0.64
N LEU A 41 -5.30 -19.13 0.97
CA LEU A 41 -5.05 -18.30 2.14
C LEU A 41 -4.65 -16.89 1.70
N PHE A 42 -5.43 -15.90 2.10
CA PHE A 42 -5.15 -14.48 1.88
C PHE A 42 -4.66 -13.84 3.17
N VAL A 43 -3.55 -13.10 3.11
CA VAL A 43 -2.97 -12.40 4.26
C VAL A 43 -2.99 -10.90 4.00
N ILE A 44 -3.73 -10.16 4.81
CA ILE A 44 -3.88 -8.71 4.71
C ILE A 44 -3.53 -8.02 6.03
N SER A 45 -3.27 -6.72 5.99
CA SER A 45 -2.88 -5.86 7.12
C SER A 45 -3.63 -4.52 7.14
N HIS A 46 -4.30 -4.13 6.05
CA HIS A 46 -5.04 -2.88 5.97
C HIS A 46 -6.32 -3.02 5.13
N LEU A 47 -7.15 -1.97 5.08
CA LEU A 47 -8.44 -2.02 4.38
C LEU A 47 -8.31 -1.99 2.85
N GLY A 48 -7.29 -1.34 2.28
CA GLY A 48 -7.09 -1.28 0.82
C GLY A 48 -6.91 -2.67 0.19
N GLN A 49 -6.03 -3.50 0.79
CA GLN A 49 -5.84 -4.91 0.43
C GLN A 49 -7.15 -5.73 0.44
N LEU A 50 -8.13 -5.42 1.30
CA LEU A 50 -9.38 -6.18 1.35
C LEU A 50 -10.12 -6.08 0.02
N ALA A 51 -10.23 -4.87 -0.54
CA ALA A 51 -10.91 -4.65 -1.81
C ALA A 51 -10.23 -5.42 -2.95
N GLN A 52 -8.89 -5.41 -3.00
CA GLN A 52 -8.09 -6.15 -3.98
C GLN A 52 -8.32 -7.66 -3.87
N VAL A 53 -8.29 -8.20 -2.65
CA VAL A 53 -8.51 -9.63 -2.41
C VAL A 53 -9.92 -10.06 -2.80
N GLU A 54 -10.94 -9.31 -2.40
CA GLU A 54 -12.34 -9.66 -2.73
C GLU A 54 -12.62 -9.58 -4.22
N ALA A 55 -12.07 -8.59 -4.91
CA ALA A 55 -12.18 -8.48 -6.36
C ALA A 55 -11.48 -9.65 -7.06
N LEU A 56 -10.26 -10.02 -6.63
CA LEU A 56 -9.54 -11.16 -7.20
C LEU A 56 -10.28 -12.49 -6.98
N ILE A 57 -10.84 -12.71 -5.78
CA ILE A 57 -11.62 -13.93 -5.49
C ILE A 57 -12.80 -14.06 -6.45
N LYS A 58 -13.50 -12.95 -6.73
CA LYS A 58 -14.63 -12.94 -7.67
C LYS A 58 -14.17 -13.19 -9.10
N GLU A 59 -13.13 -12.49 -9.55
CA GLU A 59 -12.62 -12.61 -10.91
C GLU A 59 -12.11 -14.03 -11.22
N GLU A 60 -11.37 -14.63 -10.27
CA GLU A 60 -10.82 -15.98 -10.40
C GLU A 60 -11.79 -17.09 -9.96
N ASN A 61 -12.97 -16.72 -9.48
CA ASN A 61 -13.95 -17.64 -8.88
C ASN A 61 -13.32 -18.58 -7.82
N PHE A 62 -12.46 -18.02 -6.95
CA PHE A 62 -11.80 -18.81 -5.93
C PHE A 62 -12.77 -19.31 -4.86
N LEU A 63 -12.77 -20.63 -4.64
CA LEU A 63 -13.50 -21.31 -3.57
C LEU A 63 -12.55 -21.73 -2.45
N ASN A 64 -13.09 -22.01 -1.26
CA ASN A 64 -12.32 -22.44 -0.09
C ASN A 64 -11.22 -21.42 0.26
N CYS A 65 -11.67 -20.22 0.62
CA CYS A 65 -10.83 -19.07 0.90
C CYS A 65 -10.82 -18.78 2.40
N VAL A 66 -9.63 -18.57 2.95
CA VAL A 66 -9.42 -18.13 4.34
C VAL A 66 -8.76 -16.77 4.32
N LEU A 67 -9.26 -15.85 5.14
CA LEU A 67 -8.66 -14.53 5.34
C LEU A 67 -7.95 -14.49 6.69
N VAL A 68 -6.67 -14.12 6.68
CA VAL A 68 -5.91 -13.78 7.88
C VAL A 68 -5.67 -12.28 7.89
N ILE A 69 -6.13 -11.63 8.96
CA ILE A 69 -5.95 -10.20 9.21
C ILE A 69 -4.80 -10.02 10.20
N LEU A 70 -3.66 -9.53 9.72
CA LEU A 70 -2.51 -9.17 10.54
C LEU A 70 -2.80 -7.88 11.30
N TYR A 71 -2.50 -7.86 12.60
CA TYR A 71 -2.63 -6.65 13.40
C TYR A 71 -1.56 -6.58 14.48
N THR A 72 -1.45 -5.42 15.14
CA THR A 72 -0.59 -5.26 16.32
C THR A 72 -1.40 -4.64 17.45
N VAL A 73 -0.90 -4.72 18.68
CA VAL A 73 -1.55 -4.07 19.83
C VAL A 73 -1.72 -2.56 19.68
N ARG A 74 -0.92 -1.91 18.81
CA ARG A 74 -0.97 -0.46 18.56
C ARG A 74 -2.11 -0.04 17.63
N ASN A 75 -2.67 -0.97 16.85
CA ASN A 75 -3.74 -0.67 15.91
C ASN A 75 -4.77 -1.81 15.92
N ARG A 76 -5.68 -1.76 16.89
CA ARG A 76 -6.81 -2.69 17.01
C ARG A 76 -8.05 -2.23 16.23
N SER A 77 -8.16 -0.94 15.90
CA SER A 77 -9.30 -0.42 15.15
C SER A 77 -9.32 -0.88 13.69
N MET A 78 -8.16 -1.02 13.05
CA MET A 78 -8.07 -1.50 11.67
C MET A 78 -8.59 -2.93 11.47
N PRO A 79 -8.18 -3.95 12.25
CA PRO A 79 -8.72 -5.30 12.08
C PRO A 79 -10.23 -5.36 12.35
N GLU A 80 -10.75 -4.60 13.32
CA GLU A 80 -12.20 -4.51 13.56
C GLU A 80 -12.95 -3.90 12.38
N LEU A 81 -12.40 -2.84 11.78
CA LEU A 81 -12.97 -2.20 10.59
C LEU A 81 -12.99 -3.16 9.40
N ILE A 82 -11.91 -3.90 9.16
CA ILE A 82 -11.84 -4.93 8.11
C ILE A 82 -12.91 -6.01 8.37
N ALA A 83 -13.01 -6.51 9.60
CA ALA A 83 -13.97 -7.55 9.96
C ALA A 83 -15.45 -7.11 9.84
N LYS A 84 -15.73 -5.81 9.96
CA LYS A 84 -17.06 -5.23 9.69
C LYS A 84 -17.36 -5.11 8.20
N LYS A 85 -16.35 -4.81 7.37
CA LYS A 85 -16.52 -4.54 5.93
C LYS A 85 -16.38 -5.76 5.02
N VAL A 86 -15.72 -6.82 5.48
CA VAL A 86 -15.50 -8.04 4.71
C VAL A 86 -16.80 -8.70 4.27
N ASN A 87 -16.87 -9.06 2.99
CA ASN A 87 -17.90 -9.93 2.46
C ASN A 87 -17.66 -11.37 2.93
N LYS A 88 -18.32 -11.74 4.02
CA LYS A 88 -18.20 -13.06 4.64
C LYS A 88 -18.57 -14.22 3.69
N ALA A 89 -19.36 -13.99 2.65
CA ALA A 89 -19.72 -15.03 1.68
C ALA A 89 -18.51 -15.51 0.85
N LEU A 90 -17.45 -14.70 0.74
CA LEU A 90 -16.25 -15.04 -0.01
C LEU A 90 -15.25 -15.89 0.79
N PHE A 91 -15.43 -16.03 2.11
CA PHE A 91 -14.46 -16.67 2.98
C PHE A 91 -15.11 -17.71 3.90
N ASN A 92 -14.57 -18.91 3.89
CA ASN A 92 -14.98 -19.98 4.81
C ASN A 92 -14.63 -19.62 6.26
N ARG A 93 -13.55 -18.87 6.46
CA ARG A 93 -13.12 -18.41 7.78
C ARG A 93 -12.31 -17.13 7.67
N ILE A 94 -12.50 -16.28 8.68
CA ILE A 94 -11.76 -15.04 8.88
C ILE A 94 -11.13 -15.14 10.26
N THR A 95 -9.81 -14.93 10.34
CA THR A 95 -9.07 -14.99 11.60
C THR A 95 -8.11 -13.83 11.73
N PHE A 96 -7.78 -13.49 12.97
CA PHE A 96 -6.82 -12.46 13.28
C PHE A 96 -5.48 -13.08 13.69
N LEU A 97 -4.38 -12.47 13.28
CA LEU A 97 -3.05 -12.85 13.74
C LEU A 97 -2.33 -11.64 14.31
N GLN A 98 -2.12 -11.67 15.62
CA GLN A 98 -1.40 -10.61 16.31
C GLN A 98 0.11 -10.74 16.08
N LEU A 99 0.72 -9.67 15.58
CA LEU A 99 2.16 -9.50 15.47
C LEU A 99 2.68 -8.56 16.59
N PRO A 100 4.00 -8.61 16.88
CA PRO A 100 4.65 -7.60 17.72
C PRO A 100 4.44 -6.17 17.19
N SER A 101 4.51 -5.15 18.06
CA SER A 101 4.17 -3.75 17.78
C SER A 101 4.91 -3.07 16.61
N PHE A 102 6.01 -3.63 16.14
CA PHE A 102 6.80 -3.11 15.03
C PHE A 102 7.28 -4.25 14.13
N PRO A 103 6.38 -4.88 13.37
CA PRO A 103 6.70 -6.10 12.65
C PRO A 103 7.71 -5.87 11.52
N ASN A 104 7.85 -4.63 11.03
CA ASN A 104 8.83 -4.23 10.00
C ASN A 104 10.23 -3.88 10.55
N LYS A 105 10.41 -3.81 11.88
CA LYS A 105 11.74 -3.59 12.50
C LYS A 105 12.52 -4.89 12.61
N ILE A 106 13.83 -4.82 12.41
CA ILE A 106 14.72 -5.99 12.47
C ILE A 106 15.15 -6.17 13.91
N HIS A 107 14.29 -6.83 14.69
CA HIS A 107 14.55 -7.21 16.07
C HIS A 107 14.45 -8.73 16.23
N ILE A 108 15.59 -9.39 16.50
CA ILE A 108 15.74 -10.86 16.45
C ILE A 108 14.63 -11.59 17.24
N LYS A 109 14.37 -11.19 18.48
CA LYS A 109 13.33 -11.83 19.32
C LYS A 109 11.93 -11.65 18.74
N SER A 110 11.62 -10.49 18.19
CA SER A 110 10.33 -10.22 17.54
C SER A 110 10.19 -11.06 16.26
N LEU A 111 11.25 -11.15 15.47
CA LEU A 111 11.27 -11.92 14.23
C LEU A 111 11.10 -13.42 14.47
N PHE A 112 11.71 -13.99 15.51
CA PHE A 112 11.45 -15.38 15.90
C PHE A 112 9.98 -15.62 16.27
N ARG A 113 9.38 -14.73 17.06
CA ARG A 113 7.94 -14.81 17.38
C ARG A 113 7.08 -14.77 16.12
N ILE A 114 7.34 -13.81 15.22
CA ILE A 114 6.60 -13.68 13.96
C ILE A 114 6.75 -14.94 13.09
N MET A 115 7.98 -15.46 12.95
CA MET A 115 8.24 -16.67 12.18
C MET A 115 7.50 -17.88 12.74
N ASN A 116 7.48 -18.04 14.07
CA ASN A 116 6.73 -19.10 14.74
C ASN A 116 5.23 -18.93 14.57
N SER A 117 4.72 -17.70 14.64
CA SER A 117 3.31 -17.39 14.38
C SER A 117 2.91 -17.82 12.96
N TYR A 118 3.71 -17.47 11.96
CA TYR A 118 3.45 -17.88 10.59
C TYR A 118 3.55 -19.38 10.39
N ARG A 119 4.55 -20.04 10.99
CA ARG A 119 4.66 -21.51 10.95
C ARG A 119 3.43 -22.18 11.53
N SER A 120 2.98 -21.75 12.71
CA SER A 120 1.78 -22.30 13.35
C SER A 120 0.56 -22.08 12.49
N MET A 121 0.34 -20.84 12.02
CA MET A 121 -0.78 -20.49 11.14
C MET A 121 -0.81 -21.36 9.89
N LEU A 122 0.30 -21.49 9.17
CA LEU A 122 0.37 -22.31 7.95
C LEU A 122 0.15 -23.81 8.26
N SER A 123 0.63 -24.29 9.41
CA SER A 123 0.48 -25.70 9.82
C SER A 123 -0.94 -26.05 10.24
N SER A 124 -1.67 -25.11 10.85
CA SER A 124 -3.08 -25.28 11.20
C SER A 124 -3.97 -25.15 9.96
N ILE A 125 -3.75 -24.14 9.11
CA ILE A 125 -4.60 -23.84 7.93
C ILE A 125 -4.34 -24.81 6.76
N ARG A 126 -3.07 -25.22 6.56
CA ARG A 126 -2.60 -26.10 5.46
C ARG A 126 -3.12 -25.69 4.07
N PRO A 127 -2.92 -24.43 3.65
CA PRO A 127 -3.41 -23.98 2.36
C PRO A 127 -2.60 -24.57 1.21
N HIS A 128 -3.18 -24.67 0.02
CA HIS A 128 -2.43 -25.00 -1.20
C HIS A 128 -1.74 -23.76 -1.78
N ARG A 129 -2.40 -22.60 -1.66
CA ARG A 129 -1.94 -21.31 -2.19
C ARG A 129 -1.99 -20.23 -1.11
N LEU A 130 -0.94 -19.44 -1.03
CA LEU A 130 -0.81 -18.25 -0.20
C LEU A 130 -0.80 -17.02 -1.10
N PHE A 131 -1.65 -16.05 -0.80
CA PHE A 131 -1.72 -14.76 -1.46
C PHE A 131 -1.27 -13.66 -0.49
N VAL A 132 -0.27 -12.88 -0.89
CA VAL A 132 0.27 -11.75 -0.14
C VAL A 132 0.26 -10.49 -1.00
N LEU A 133 0.23 -9.33 -0.35
CA LEU A 133 0.27 -8.02 -1.01
C LEU A 133 1.54 -7.22 -0.65
N SER A 134 2.42 -7.82 0.15
CA SER A 134 3.71 -7.27 0.52
C SER A 134 4.79 -8.34 0.43
N PHE A 135 6.01 -7.90 0.13
CA PHE A 135 7.14 -8.74 -0.24
C PHE A 135 8.41 -8.41 0.55
N GLU A 136 8.26 -7.74 1.69
CA GLU A 136 9.36 -7.19 2.47
C GLU A 136 9.37 -7.62 3.92
N LYS A 137 10.53 -7.45 4.57
CA LYS A 137 10.71 -7.61 6.02
C LYS A 137 10.08 -8.92 6.53
N HIS A 138 9.05 -8.85 7.37
CA HIS A 138 8.45 -10.04 7.96
C HIS A 138 7.63 -10.87 6.96
N TYR A 139 7.11 -10.29 5.88
CA TYR A 139 6.45 -11.06 4.83
C TYR A 139 7.44 -12.03 4.17
N CYS A 140 8.72 -11.69 4.09
CA CYS A 140 9.76 -12.62 3.63
C CYS A 140 9.88 -13.87 4.52
N LEU A 141 9.55 -13.79 5.81
CA LEU A 141 9.50 -14.96 6.71
C LEU A 141 8.27 -15.83 6.43
N LEU A 142 7.11 -15.21 6.22
CA LEU A 142 5.88 -15.90 5.84
C LEU A 142 6.09 -16.67 4.52
N ILE A 143 6.62 -15.99 3.50
CA ILE A 143 6.88 -16.57 2.19
C ILE A 143 7.90 -17.72 2.30
N LYS A 144 9.00 -17.52 3.03
CA LYS A 144 9.99 -18.59 3.27
C LYS A 144 9.34 -19.83 3.90
N LYS A 145 8.48 -19.65 4.91
CA LYS A 145 7.79 -20.75 5.59
C LYS A 145 6.77 -21.44 4.69
N ALA A 146 6.04 -20.69 3.88
CA ALA A 146 5.12 -21.25 2.89
C ALA A 146 5.86 -22.14 1.88
N ARG A 147 7.00 -21.66 1.36
CA ARG A 147 7.86 -22.42 0.43
C ARG A 147 8.44 -23.69 1.04
N GLU A 148 8.92 -23.63 2.28
CA GLU A 148 9.39 -24.82 3.03
C GLU A 148 8.29 -25.87 3.17
N MET A 149 7.02 -25.45 3.22
CA MET A 149 5.84 -26.31 3.29
C MET A 149 5.24 -26.66 1.92
N LYS A 150 5.95 -26.35 0.82
CA LYS A 150 5.51 -26.59 -0.58
C LYS A 150 4.17 -25.92 -0.93
N ILE A 151 3.89 -24.76 -0.32
CA ILE A 151 2.72 -23.94 -0.61
C ILE A 151 3.08 -22.99 -1.76
N GLU A 152 2.18 -22.87 -2.74
CA GLU A 152 2.29 -21.89 -3.84
C GLU A 152 2.17 -20.47 -3.25
N VAL A 153 3.02 -19.54 -3.69
CA VAL A 153 3.05 -18.17 -3.17
C VAL A 153 2.81 -17.18 -4.30
N ASN A 154 1.73 -16.42 -4.18
CA ASN A 154 1.23 -15.48 -5.17
C ASN A 154 1.25 -14.05 -4.62
N LEU A 155 1.61 -13.09 -5.48
CA LEU A 155 1.59 -11.67 -5.18
C LEU A 155 0.34 -11.03 -5.80
N ILE A 156 -0.36 -10.19 -5.04
CA ILE A 156 -1.43 -9.33 -5.53
C ILE A 156 -0.99 -7.88 -5.37
N GLU A 157 -1.28 -7.04 -6.36
CA GLU A 157 -1.07 -5.60 -6.27
C GLU A 157 -1.83 -4.99 -5.09
N GLU A 158 -1.12 -4.16 -4.32
CA GLU A 158 -1.70 -3.33 -3.26
C GLU A 158 -2.08 -1.94 -3.78
N GLY A 159 -1.22 -1.40 -4.64
CA GLY A 159 -1.25 -0.05 -5.16
C GLY A 159 0.08 0.30 -5.81
N THR A 160 0.40 1.59 -5.91
CA THR A 160 1.68 2.09 -6.43
C THR A 160 2.90 1.52 -5.70
N ALA A 161 2.77 1.25 -4.41
CA ALA A 161 3.82 0.64 -3.59
C ALA A 161 4.30 -0.72 -4.12
N THR A 162 3.49 -1.44 -4.91
CA THR A 162 3.90 -2.67 -5.58
C THR A 162 5.01 -2.44 -6.62
N TYR A 163 5.06 -1.24 -7.20
CA TYR A 163 5.99 -0.83 -8.27
C TYR A 163 7.16 0.03 -7.78
N LYS A 164 7.34 0.14 -6.46
CA LYS A 164 8.32 1.04 -5.86
C LYS A 164 9.78 0.73 -6.22
N TYR A 165 10.08 -0.46 -6.70
CA TYR A 165 11.40 -0.87 -7.15
C TYR A 165 11.41 -1.16 -8.64
N SER A 166 12.44 -0.67 -9.34
CA SER A 166 12.64 -0.87 -10.78
C SER A 166 13.54 -2.08 -11.04
N SER A 167 14.35 -2.48 -10.06
CA SER A 167 15.11 -3.72 -10.11
C SER A 167 15.25 -4.37 -8.73
N ARG A 168 15.68 -5.63 -8.74
CA ARG A 168 16.03 -6.37 -7.53
C ARG A 168 17.20 -5.72 -6.76
N GLU A 169 18.18 -5.18 -7.46
CA GLU A 169 19.35 -4.54 -6.87
C GLU A 169 18.92 -3.27 -6.12
N GLU A 170 18.11 -2.43 -6.77
CA GLU A 170 17.50 -1.23 -6.17
C GLU A 170 16.72 -1.60 -4.91
N ALA A 171 15.86 -2.63 -5.00
CA ALA A 171 15.07 -3.11 -3.87
C ALA A 171 15.93 -3.47 -2.65
N ASN A 172 17.05 -4.19 -2.87
CA ASN A 172 17.93 -4.60 -1.78
C ASN A 172 18.73 -3.44 -1.20
N LEU A 173 19.15 -2.48 -2.03
CA LEU A 173 19.81 -1.26 -1.60
C LEU A 173 18.88 -0.41 -0.73
N MET A 174 17.65 -0.14 -1.18
CA MET A 174 16.68 0.64 -0.41
C MET A 174 16.29 -0.05 0.92
N ILE A 175 16.18 -1.39 0.94
CA ILE A 175 15.98 -2.14 2.20
C ILE A 175 17.15 -1.97 3.17
N LYS A 176 18.39 -1.90 2.67
CA LYS A 176 19.60 -1.69 3.48
C LYS A 176 19.69 -0.26 3.99
N ASP A 177 19.35 0.72 3.17
CA ASP A 177 19.46 2.14 3.50
C ASP A 177 18.38 2.59 4.48
N SER A 178 17.19 2.00 4.41
CA SER A 178 16.09 2.20 5.37
C SER A 178 16.35 1.64 6.78
N LEU A 179 17.45 0.93 7.01
CA LEU A 179 17.75 0.35 8.33
C LEU A 179 18.27 1.40 9.32
N THR A 180 17.61 1.47 10.49
CA THR A 180 18.11 2.26 11.61
C THR A 180 19.40 1.69 12.20
N LYS A 181 20.10 2.44 13.06
CA LYS A 181 21.29 1.95 13.78
C LYS A 181 21.04 0.63 14.53
N LEU A 182 19.87 0.49 15.16
CA LEU A 182 19.49 -0.73 15.86
C LEU A 182 19.19 -1.88 14.89
N ASP A 183 18.49 -1.61 13.79
CA ASP A 183 18.23 -2.61 12.76
C ASP A 183 19.53 -3.14 12.14
N ARG A 184 20.52 -2.26 11.90
CA ARG A 184 21.84 -2.62 11.35
C ARG A 184 22.60 -3.57 12.26
N ARG A 185 22.57 -3.36 13.58
CA ARG A 185 23.17 -4.29 14.57
C ARG A 185 22.54 -5.67 14.49
N SER A 186 21.20 -5.76 14.53
CA SER A 186 20.49 -7.03 14.39
C SER A 186 20.76 -7.71 13.04
N ALA A 187 20.77 -6.92 11.95
CA ALA A 187 21.04 -7.42 10.61
C ALA A 187 22.45 -8.01 10.48
N PHE A 188 23.46 -7.41 11.12
CA PHE A 188 24.81 -7.95 11.19
C PHE A 188 24.81 -9.35 11.80
N PHE A 189 24.19 -9.52 12.98
CA PHE A 189 24.09 -10.84 13.62
C PHE A 189 23.34 -11.85 12.76
N ILE A 190 22.20 -11.47 12.16
CA ILE A 190 21.41 -12.36 11.28
C ILE A 190 22.22 -12.81 10.06
N ARG A 191 23.07 -11.93 9.51
CA ARG A 191 23.91 -12.23 8.36
C ARG A 191 24.99 -13.25 8.72
N HIS A 192 25.72 -13.01 9.81
CA HIS A 192 26.94 -13.76 10.11
C HIS A 192 26.74 -14.99 11.00
N LEU A 193 25.75 -15.02 11.90
CA LEU A 193 25.55 -16.15 12.80
C LEU A 193 24.73 -17.29 12.15
N PRO A 194 25.25 -18.52 12.03
CA PRO A 194 24.53 -19.64 11.42
C PRO A 194 23.20 -19.97 12.08
N MET A 195 23.12 -19.82 13.42
CA MET A 195 21.91 -20.06 14.20
C MET A 195 20.74 -19.11 13.86
N LEU A 196 21.04 -17.96 13.24
CA LEU A 196 20.06 -16.96 12.80
C LEU A 196 19.77 -17.01 11.30
N SER A 197 20.34 -17.99 10.58
CA SER A 197 20.20 -18.14 9.13
C SER A 197 18.74 -18.23 8.67
N CYS A 198 17.86 -18.77 9.52
CA CYS A 198 16.42 -18.82 9.27
C CYS A 198 15.79 -17.43 9.07
N LEU A 199 16.31 -16.39 9.74
CA LEU A 199 15.82 -15.01 9.69
C LEU A 199 16.40 -14.18 8.54
N ARG A 200 17.44 -14.65 7.85
CA ARG A 200 18.07 -13.94 6.72
C ARG A 200 17.11 -13.38 5.65
N PRO A 201 15.96 -14.01 5.33
CA PRO A 201 15.03 -13.45 4.35
C PRO A 201 14.55 -12.03 4.67
N VAL A 202 14.52 -11.60 5.94
CA VAL A 202 14.09 -10.23 6.31
C VAL A 202 15.04 -9.13 5.85
N LEU A 203 16.27 -9.50 5.47
CA LEU A 203 17.32 -8.57 5.05
C LEU A 203 17.26 -8.22 3.56
N ARG A 204 16.29 -8.77 2.83
CA ARG A 204 16.11 -8.60 1.40
C ARG A 204 14.62 -8.63 1.05
N VAL A 205 14.31 -8.23 -0.18
CA VAL A 205 12.98 -8.43 -0.76
C VAL A 205 12.82 -9.89 -1.20
N ASN A 206 11.61 -10.45 -1.05
CA ASN A 206 11.27 -11.69 -1.73
C ASN A 206 11.01 -11.40 -3.21
N TYR A 207 11.76 -12.06 -4.09
CA TYR A 207 11.66 -11.84 -5.52
C TYR A 207 11.13 -13.04 -6.30
N ILE A 208 10.66 -14.10 -5.63
CA ILE A 208 10.18 -15.32 -6.30
C ILE A 208 8.72 -15.56 -5.93
N PHE A 209 7.86 -15.53 -6.94
CA PHE A 209 6.42 -15.83 -6.85
C PHE A 209 6.06 -16.93 -7.85
N ASP A 210 4.98 -17.67 -7.59
CA ASP A 210 4.43 -18.57 -8.62
C ASP A 210 3.58 -17.75 -9.58
N LYS A 211 2.63 -16.97 -9.06
CA LYS A 211 1.81 -16.05 -9.83
C LYS A 211 1.86 -14.62 -9.32
N VAL A 212 1.70 -13.66 -10.24
CA VAL A 212 1.52 -12.23 -9.92
C VAL A 212 0.22 -11.72 -10.55
N TYR A 213 -0.60 -11.03 -9.75
CA TYR A 213 -1.82 -10.35 -10.18
C TYR A 213 -1.62 -8.85 -10.02
N SER A 214 -1.53 -8.12 -11.12
CA SER A 214 -1.25 -6.68 -11.10
C SER A 214 -1.77 -5.97 -12.32
N SER A 215 -2.04 -4.68 -12.19
CA SER A 215 -2.52 -3.77 -13.24
C SER A 215 -1.48 -3.51 -14.32
N PHE A 216 -0.18 -3.63 -13.99
CA PHE A 216 0.95 -3.41 -14.89
C PHE A 216 2.02 -4.51 -14.73
N PRO A 217 1.75 -5.77 -15.15
CA PRO A 217 2.67 -6.89 -14.94
C PRO A 217 4.08 -6.67 -15.49
N ASP A 218 4.19 -6.04 -16.65
CA ASP A 218 5.48 -5.78 -17.33
C ASP A 218 6.44 -4.95 -16.48
N MET A 219 5.91 -4.06 -15.63
CA MET A 219 6.73 -3.24 -14.72
C MET A 219 7.38 -4.05 -13.59
N LEU A 220 6.92 -5.29 -13.37
CA LEU A 220 7.37 -6.15 -12.28
C LEU A 220 8.44 -7.16 -12.73
N GLU A 221 8.65 -7.35 -14.03
CA GLU A 221 9.56 -8.37 -14.58
C GLU A 221 11.02 -8.15 -14.19
N ASN A 222 11.46 -6.90 -14.08
CA ASN A 222 12.83 -6.55 -13.68
C ASN A 222 13.07 -6.68 -12.17
N THR A 223 12.00 -6.73 -11.36
CA THR A 223 12.08 -6.78 -9.89
C THR A 223 11.81 -8.19 -9.37
N PHE A 224 10.91 -8.93 -10.02
CA PHE A 224 10.41 -10.22 -9.57
C PHE A 224 10.54 -11.31 -10.64
N LYS A 225 10.89 -12.51 -10.19
CA LYS A 225 10.78 -13.74 -10.96
C LYS A 225 9.48 -14.44 -10.62
N PHE A 226 8.62 -14.64 -11.61
CA PHE A 226 7.38 -15.39 -11.48
C PHE A 226 7.19 -16.37 -12.63
N LYS A 227 6.37 -17.41 -12.42
CA LYS A 227 6.07 -18.41 -13.45
C LYS A 227 4.95 -17.94 -14.37
N GLU A 228 4.01 -17.18 -13.82
CA GLU A 228 2.84 -16.68 -14.50
C GLU A 228 2.53 -15.25 -13.99
N SER A 229 2.13 -14.38 -14.90
CA SER A 229 1.54 -13.08 -14.58
C SER A 229 0.15 -12.99 -15.19
N LYS A 230 -0.75 -12.32 -14.47
CA LYS A 230 -2.08 -11.97 -14.96
C LYS A 230 -2.32 -10.48 -14.73
N GLU A 231 -2.78 -9.82 -15.78
CA GLU A 231 -3.31 -8.47 -15.63
C GLU A 231 -4.56 -8.50 -14.76
N PHE A 232 -4.50 -7.81 -13.62
CA PHE A 232 -5.57 -7.71 -12.64
C PHE A 232 -5.77 -6.25 -12.29
N PHE A 233 -6.96 -5.72 -12.60
CA PHE A 233 -7.30 -4.33 -12.36
C PHE A 233 -8.66 -4.24 -11.68
N ILE A 234 -8.66 -3.84 -10.40
CA ILE A 234 -9.87 -3.79 -9.56
C ILE A 234 -10.99 -2.91 -10.14
N TYR A 235 -10.64 -1.94 -10.98
CA TYR A 235 -11.58 -1.01 -11.61
C TYR A 235 -11.94 -1.39 -13.05
N LYS A 236 -11.64 -2.61 -13.51
CA LYS A 236 -11.95 -3.07 -14.87
C LYS A 236 -13.45 -2.98 -15.17
N ASP A 237 -14.28 -3.45 -14.25
CA ASP A 237 -15.75 -3.44 -14.38
C ASP A 237 -16.38 -2.27 -13.59
N ILE A 238 -15.66 -1.14 -13.52
CA ILE A 238 -16.15 0.02 -12.79
C ILE A 238 -17.44 0.55 -13.39
N SER A 239 -18.40 0.91 -12.54
CA SER A 239 -19.68 1.46 -12.94
C SER A 239 -20.05 2.68 -12.09
N GLY A 240 -20.89 3.54 -12.67
CA GLY A 240 -21.44 4.70 -11.98
C GLY A 240 -22.58 4.31 -11.06
N ASP A 241 -22.30 4.18 -9.77
CA ASP A 241 -23.33 3.97 -8.75
C ASP A 241 -24.19 5.23 -8.52
N LYS A 242 -25.38 5.05 -7.92
CA LYS A 242 -26.36 6.12 -7.71
C LYS A 242 -25.80 7.29 -6.89
N PHE A 243 -24.99 7.00 -5.86
CA PHE A 243 -24.44 8.04 -5.00
C PHE A 243 -23.39 8.87 -5.76
N THR A 244 -22.46 8.21 -6.46
CA THR A 244 -21.47 8.92 -7.29
C THR A 244 -22.13 9.77 -8.39
N ARG A 245 -23.20 9.25 -9.03
CA ARG A 245 -23.98 10.03 -10.02
C ARG A 245 -24.68 11.24 -9.40
N SER A 246 -25.23 11.11 -8.19
CA SER A 246 -25.83 12.25 -7.50
C SER A 246 -24.81 13.36 -7.22
N ILE A 247 -23.55 13.02 -6.91
CA ILE A 247 -22.48 14.01 -6.73
C ILE A 247 -22.14 14.70 -8.06
N GLN A 248 -21.93 13.93 -9.13
CA GLN A 248 -21.68 14.48 -10.46
C GLN A 248 -22.79 15.45 -10.89
N SER A 249 -24.05 15.09 -10.64
CA SER A 249 -25.20 15.93 -11.00
C SER A 249 -25.36 17.13 -10.07
N HIS A 250 -25.13 16.98 -8.76
CA HIS A 250 -25.20 18.08 -7.79
C HIS A 250 -24.26 19.22 -8.16
N TYR A 251 -23.05 18.88 -8.60
CA TYR A 251 -22.02 19.83 -8.99
C TYR A 251 -22.03 20.22 -10.48
N ASN A 252 -22.93 19.61 -11.28
CA ASN A 252 -22.99 19.77 -12.73
C ASN A 252 -21.63 19.54 -13.41
N MET A 253 -20.91 18.47 -13.02
CA MET A 253 -19.62 18.14 -13.60
C MET A 253 -19.80 17.57 -15.02
N THR A 254 -18.95 18.01 -15.94
CA THR A 254 -18.94 17.67 -17.36
C THR A 254 -17.56 17.18 -17.80
N ASN A 255 -17.47 16.75 -19.05
CA ASN A 255 -16.21 16.30 -19.65
C ASN A 255 -15.27 17.45 -20.05
N GLU A 256 -15.69 18.71 -19.97
CA GLU A 256 -14.81 19.87 -20.17
C GLU A 256 -14.07 20.28 -18.88
N ASP A 257 -14.47 19.71 -17.74
CA ASP A 257 -13.96 20.11 -16.43
C ASP A 257 -12.67 19.39 -16.05
N ILE A 258 -11.99 19.96 -15.05
CA ILE A 258 -10.75 19.45 -14.48
C ILE A 258 -11.03 18.94 -13.07
N LEU A 259 -10.54 17.74 -12.76
CA LEU A 259 -10.64 17.16 -11.42
C LEU A 259 -9.28 17.19 -10.74
N PHE A 260 -9.14 18.01 -9.70
CA PHE A 260 -7.99 18.00 -8.81
C PHE A 260 -8.22 17.08 -7.61
N LEU A 261 -7.28 16.16 -7.37
CA LEU A 261 -7.35 15.20 -6.26
C LEU A 261 -6.35 15.59 -5.19
N ASN A 262 -6.86 16.07 -4.06
CA ASN A 262 -6.00 16.45 -2.94
C ASN A 262 -5.44 15.22 -2.21
N GLN A 263 -4.27 15.39 -1.60
CA GLN A 263 -3.63 14.39 -0.76
C GLN A 263 -3.12 15.02 0.51
N ARG A 264 -3.09 14.22 1.57
CA ARG A 264 -2.65 14.69 2.87
C ARG A 264 -1.13 14.61 2.98
N TYR A 265 -0.48 15.77 2.86
CA TYR A 265 0.91 15.97 3.26
C TYR A 265 1.00 16.99 4.39
N PRO A 266 2.05 16.94 5.22
CA PRO A 266 2.26 17.91 6.30
C PRO A 266 2.75 19.26 5.76
N PHE A 267 2.23 19.73 4.63
CA PHE A 267 2.55 21.05 4.09
C PHE A 267 1.92 22.16 4.95
N PRO A 268 2.53 23.36 5.01
CA PRO A 268 1.90 24.52 5.61
C PRO A 268 0.61 24.87 4.85
N GLN A 269 -0.54 24.80 5.53
CA GLN A 269 -1.85 24.77 4.88
C GLN A 269 -2.15 26.07 4.12
N ASP A 270 -1.85 27.24 4.70
CA ASP A 270 -2.11 28.53 4.05
C ASP A 270 -1.25 28.72 2.79
N SER A 271 0.06 28.46 2.90
CA SER A 271 1.00 28.50 1.77
C SER A 271 0.56 27.52 0.66
N TYR A 272 0.19 26.30 1.05
CA TYR A 272 -0.25 25.28 0.10
C TYR A 272 -1.55 25.68 -0.61
N ALA A 273 -2.53 26.20 0.13
CA ALA A 273 -3.79 26.68 -0.44
C ALA A 273 -3.55 27.80 -1.44
N ASN A 274 -2.77 28.82 -1.08
CA ASN A 274 -2.46 29.95 -1.97
C ASN A 274 -1.78 29.47 -3.27
N ILE A 275 -0.75 28.64 -3.16
CA ILE A 275 -0.02 28.07 -4.30
C ILE A 275 -0.94 27.21 -5.16
N LEU A 276 -1.75 26.35 -4.56
CA LEU A 276 -2.66 25.47 -5.29
C LEU A 276 -3.70 26.28 -6.07
N ILE A 277 -4.35 27.26 -5.44
CA ILE A 277 -5.36 28.09 -6.12
C ILE A 277 -4.71 28.90 -7.25
N PHE A 278 -3.51 29.45 -7.07
CA PHE A 278 -2.77 30.10 -8.14
C PHE A 278 -2.51 29.17 -9.33
N ILE A 279 -2.08 27.93 -9.08
CA ILE A 279 -1.85 26.93 -10.14
C ILE A 279 -3.16 26.59 -10.87
N LEU A 280 -4.23 26.32 -10.13
CA LEU A 280 -5.52 25.93 -10.71
C LEU A 280 -6.19 27.07 -11.50
N MET A 281 -5.96 28.33 -11.10
CA MET A 281 -6.36 29.50 -11.88
C MET A 281 -5.72 29.52 -13.28
N ASN A 282 -4.43 29.15 -13.39
CA ASN A 282 -3.75 29.07 -14.68
C ASN A 282 -4.33 27.95 -15.57
N TYR A 283 -4.75 26.83 -14.97
CA TYR A 283 -5.50 25.79 -15.70
C TYR A 283 -6.83 26.31 -16.25
N ILE A 284 -7.61 27.05 -15.45
CA ILE A 284 -8.87 27.65 -15.89
C ILE A 284 -8.62 28.59 -17.08
N ASN A 285 -7.64 29.48 -16.95
CA ASN A 285 -7.34 30.47 -17.98
C ASN A 285 -6.94 29.84 -19.33
N LYS A 286 -6.22 28.71 -19.30
CA LYS A 286 -5.76 28.06 -20.52
C LYS A 286 -6.78 27.09 -21.13
N TYR A 287 -7.43 26.28 -20.30
CA TYR A 287 -8.25 25.16 -20.78
C TYR A 287 -9.75 25.42 -20.74
N GLY A 288 -10.18 26.50 -20.06
CA GLY A 288 -11.58 26.76 -19.74
C GLY A 288 -12.16 25.76 -18.74
N GLY A 289 -13.48 25.78 -18.58
CA GLY A 289 -14.20 24.88 -17.68
C GLY A 289 -14.07 25.21 -16.19
N LYS A 290 -14.59 24.32 -15.35
CA LYS A 290 -14.47 24.39 -13.89
C LYS A 290 -13.39 23.45 -13.40
N VAL A 291 -12.81 23.78 -12.26
CA VAL A 291 -11.90 22.91 -11.51
C VAL A 291 -12.59 22.43 -10.24
N PHE A 292 -12.67 21.12 -10.08
CA PHE A 292 -13.21 20.48 -8.89
C PHE A 292 -12.07 19.99 -7.99
N ILE A 293 -11.95 20.53 -6.78
CA ILE A 293 -10.99 20.09 -5.77
C ILE A 293 -11.67 19.03 -4.90
N LYS A 294 -11.32 17.76 -5.10
CA LYS A 294 -11.76 16.68 -4.21
C LYS A 294 -10.84 16.59 -3.00
N LEU A 295 -11.38 16.88 -1.82
CA LEU A 295 -10.66 16.70 -0.56
C LEU A 295 -10.55 15.22 -0.16
N HIS A 296 -9.46 14.89 0.53
CA HIS A 296 -9.30 13.60 1.17
C HIS A 296 -10.17 13.55 2.45
N PRO A 297 -10.82 12.42 2.80
CA PRO A 297 -11.70 12.33 3.98
C PRO A 297 -11.06 12.60 5.36
N LYS A 298 -9.75 12.88 5.38
CA LYS A 298 -8.95 13.14 6.59
C LYS A 298 -8.12 14.41 6.44
N ASP A 299 -8.42 15.23 5.44
CA ASP A 299 -7.85 16.57 5.37
C ASP A 299 -8.35 17.38 6.58
N PRO A 300 -7.50 18.22 7.17
CA PRO A 300 -7.91 19.03 8.30
C PRO A 300 -8.86 20.14 7.85
N GLU A 301 -9.83 20.49 8.71
CA GLU A 301 -10.76 21.59 8.43
C GLU A 301 -10.04 22.92 8.16
N SER A 302 -8.87 23.12 8.77
CA SER A 302 -8.03 24.31 8.53
C SER A 302 -7.57 24.42 7.07
N LEU A 303 -7.26 23.31 6.39
CA LEU A 303 -6.93 23.32 4.97
C LEU A 303 -8.15 23.71 4.13
N LYS A 304 -9.33 23.16 4.46
CA LYS A 304 -10.57 23.49 3.76
C LYS A 304 -10.89 24.98 3.88
N ILE A 305 -10.79 25.55 5.08
CA ILE A 305 -10.98 26.99 5.31
C ILE A 305 -9.98 27.81 4.51
N ALA A 306 -8.70 27.41 4.50
CA ALA A 306 -7.67 28.09 3.72
C ALA A 306 -7.98 28.06 2.21
N LEU A 307 -8.38 26.90 1.67
CA LEU A 307 -8.76 26.77 0.25
C LEU A 307 -9.97 27.63 -0.10
N VAL A 308 -11.04 27.61 0.72
CA VAL A 308 -12.22 28.45 0.50
C VAL A 308 -11.83 29.92 0.50
N SER A 309 -11.03 30.36 1.49
CA SER A 309 -10.58 31.74 1.60
C SER A 309 -9.77 32.19 0.37
N GLU A 310 -8.87 31.35 -0.13
CA GLU A 310 -8.05 31.67 -1.30
C GLU A 310 -8.88 31.67 -2.60
N VAL A 311 -9.88 30.81 -2.72
CA VAL A 311 -10.83 30.83 -3.85
C VAL A 311 -11.65 32.12 -3.87
N GLU A 312 -12.17 32.55 -2.71
CA GLU A 312 -12.95 33.78 -2.56
C GLU A 312 -12.10 35.02 -2.85
N LYS A 313 -10.88 35.10 -2.29
CA LYS A 313 -9.93 36.20 -2.54
C LYS A 313 -9.58 36.34 -4.02
N ALA A 314 -9.46 35.21 -4.73
CA ALA A 314 -9.17 35.19 -6.17
C ALA A 314 -10.41 35.48 -7.04
N GLY A 315 -11.62 35.59 -6.47
CA GLY A 315 -12.85 35.77 -7.23
C GLY A 315 -13.25 34.54 -8.06
N LEU A 316 -12.80 33.35 -7.67
CA LEU A 316 -12.94 32.11 -8.44
C LEU A 316 -14.07 31.18 -7.96
N SER A 317 -14.98 31.66 -7.09
CA SER A 317 -16.02 30.82 -6.46
C SER A 317 -16.97 30.13 -7.44
N ASN A 318 -17.10 30.63 -8.68
CA ASN A 318 -17.90 29.99 -9.74
C ASN A 318 -17.09 29.00 -10.60
N ASN A 319 -15.76 29.04 -10.52
CA ASN A 319 -14.85 28.27 -11.35
C ASN A 319 -14.11 27.17 -10.58
N ILE A 320 -13.80 27.39 -9.30
CA ILE A 320 -13.18 26.40 -8.41
C ILE A 320 -14.20 25.95 -7.38
N ILE A 321 -14.54 24.65 -7.42
CA ILE A 321 -15.55 24.04 -6.54
C ILE A 321 -14.87 23.00 -5.65
N ILE A 322 -15.09 23.10 -4.34
CA ILE A 322 -14.54 22.15 -3.36
C ILE A 322 -15.58 21.06 -3.09
N ILE A 323 -15.19 19.80 -3.31
CA ILE A 323 -16.01 18.61 -3.07
C ILE A 323 -15.55 17.95 -1.76
N ASP A 324 -16.34 18.10 -0.72
CA ASP A 324 -16.07 17.62 0.64
C ASP A 324 -16.81 16.31 0.98
N GLU A 325 -17.71 15.86 0.11
CA GLU A 325 -18.42 14.61 0.30
C GLU A 325 -17.43 13.43 0.31
N TYR A 326 -17.71 12.46 1.18
CA TYR A 326 -16.92 11.26 1.35
C TYR A 326 -17.81 10.01 1.20
N GLY A 327 -17.18 8.84 1.15
CA GLY A 327 -17.87 7.55 1.07
C GLY A 327 -18.08 7.02 -0.35
N PHE A 328 -17.47 7.64 -1.37
CA PHE A 328 -17.42 7.14 -2.74
C PHE A 328 -15.98 6.93 -3.22
N LEU A 329 -15.82 6.15 -4.30
CA LEU A 329 -14.54 5.95 -4.96
C LEU A 329 -14.32 7.03 -6.02
N VAL A 330 -13.18 7.72 -5.96
CA VAL A 330 -12.84 8.76 -6.92
C VAL A 330 -12.76 8.19 -8.34
N GLU A 331 -12.30 6.95 -8.50
CA GLU A 331 -12.27 6.25 -9.78
C GLU A 331 -13.66 6.17 -10.43
N ARG A 332 -14.74 6.04 -9.63
CA ARG A 332 -16.11 6.05 -10.16
C ARG A 332 -16.53 7.44 -10.58
N LEU A 333 -16.11 8.47 -9.85
CA LEU A 333 -16.39 9.86 -10.23
C LEU A 333 -15.74 10.16 -11.58
N ILE A 334 -14.47 9.79 -11.74
CA ILE A 334 -13.74 9.88 -13.01
C ILE A 334 -14.53 9.18 -14.13
N PHE A 335 -14.95 7.93 -13.91
CA PHE A 335 -15.72 7.18 -14.90
C PHE A 335 -17.03 7.88 -15.32
N VAL A 336 -17.78 8.47 -14.37
CA VAL A 336 -19.07 9.11 -14.69
C VAL A 336 -18.95 10.54 -15.21
N SER A 337 -18.02 11.34 -14.68
CA SER A 337 -17.86 12.75 -15.08
C SER A 337 -16.98 12.91 -16.31
N LYS A 338 -16.11 11.93 -16.60
CA LYS A 338 -15.19 11.91 -17.73
C LYS A 338 -14.38 13.21 -17.87
N PRO A 339 -13.70 13.66 -16.80
CA PRO A 339 -13.06 14.96 -16.80
C PRO A 339 -12.00 15.04 -17.90
N LYS A 340 -11.82 16.23 -18.45
CA LYS A 340 -10.80 16.54 -19.48
C LYS A 340 -9.41 16.22 -18.98
N LYS A 341 -9.15 16.57 -17.71
CA LYS A 341 -7.86 16.41 -17.02
C LYS A 341 -8.09 15.92 -15.60
N ILE A 342 -7.24 15.00 -15.16
CA ILE A 342 -7.10 14.61 -13.77
C ILE A 342 -5.76 15.17 -13.29
N VAL A 343 -5.82 16.06 -12.30
CA VAL A 343 -4.64 16.73 -11.74
C VAL A 343 -4.48 16.30 -10.29
N SER A 344 -3.25 16.05 -9.85
CA SER A 344 -2.98 15.75 -8.44
C SER A 344 -1.51 16.05 -8.11
N LEU A 345 -1.10 15.82 -6.87
CA LEU A 345 0.30 15.84 -6.49
C LEU A 345 0.95 14.51 -6.88
N THR A 346 0.56 13.43 -6.21
CA THR A 346 1.15 12.10 -6.37
C THR A 346 0.12 10.98 -6.20
N SER A 347 -1.16 11.26 -6.46
CA SER A 347 -2.24 10.29 -6.21
C SER A 347 -2.11 9.09 -7.14
N THR A 348 -2.28 7.89 -6.57
CA THR A 348 -2.42 6.64 -7.33
C THR A 348 -3.52 6.72 -8.39
N THR A 349 -4.55 7.54 -8.16
CA THR A 349 -5.63 7.75 -9.12
C THR A 349 -5.15 8.40 -10.42
N LEU A 350 -3.98 9.06 -10.47
CA LEU A 350 -3.39 9.50 -11.74
C LEU A 350 -3.02 8.31 -12.65
N ILE A 351 -2.63 7.19 -12.06
CA ILE A 351 -2.28 5.97 -12.79
C ILE A 351 -3.56 5.24 -13.22
N TYR A 352 -4.46 5.01 -12.27
CA TYR A 352 -5.69 4.25 -12.53
C TYR A 352 -6.70 5.03 -13.36
N GLY A 353 -6.79 6.34 -13.17
CA GLY A 353 -7.62 7.23 -13.97
C GLY A 353 -7.31 7.13 -15.45
N LYS A 354 -6.01 7.11 -15.81
CA LYS A 354 -5.57 6.88 -17.20
C LYS A 354 -5.94 5.50 -17.74
N LYS A 355 -5.97 4.47 -16.88
CA LYS A 355 -6.39 3.11 -17.27
C LYS A 355 -7.91 2.99 -17.42
N ILE A 356 -8.69 3.77 -16.66
CA ILE A 356 -10.15 3.84 -16.75
C ILE A 356 -10.59 4.68 -17.95
N LEU A 357 -9.93 5.83 -18.17
CA LEU A 357 -10.17 6.75 -19.27
C LEU A 357 -8.86 7.02 -20.03
N PRO A 358 -8.55 6.22 -21.07
CA PRO A 358 -7.32 6.36 -21.85
C PRO A 358 -7.14 7.74 -22.49
N ASP A 359 -8.22 8.44 -22.82
CA ASP A 359 -8.18 9.75 -23.49
C ASP A 359 -7.99 10.92 -22.51
N THR A 360 -8.28 10.73 -21.22
CA THR A 360 -8.10 11.76 -20.20
C THR A 360 -6.60 11.95 -19.92
N GLU A 361 -6.16 13.21 -19.84
CA GLU A 361 -4.80 13.52 -19.41
C GLU A 361 -4.67 13.37 -17.89
N SER A 362 -3.62 12.68 -17.43
CA SER A 362 -3.30 12.53 -16.01
C SER A 362 -2.01 13.30 -15.73
N ILE A 363 -2.11 14.28 -14.83
CA ILE A 363 -1.08 15.30 -14.63
C ILE A 363 -0.70 15.38 -13.15
N THR A 364 0.60 15.38 -12.87
CA THR A 364 1.16 15.74 -11.56
C THR A 364 1.67 17.17 -11.59
N ILE A 365 1.18 17.99 -10.64
CA ILE A 365 1.73 19.34 -10.36
C ILE A 365 2.69 19.33 -9.17
N TYR A 366 3.05 18.16 -8.63
CA TYR A 366 3.91 18.07 -7.46
C TYR A 366 5.27 18.79 -7.61
N PRO A 367 6.02 18.67 -8.73
CA PRO A 367 7.28 19.40 -8.88
C PRO A 367 7.12 20.91 -8.73
N LEU A 368 6.13 21.50 -9.42
CA LEU A 368 5.82 22.92 -9.32
C LEU A 368 5.41 23.31 -7.89
N VAL A 369 4.49 22.57 -7.27
CA VAL A 369 4.04 22.84 -5.89
C VAL A 369 5.20 22.75 -4.90
N ARG A 370 6.05 21.74 -5.05
CA ARG A 370 7.23 21.51 -4.20
C ARG A 370 8.20 22.68 -4.30
N ASP A 371 8.51 23.14 -5.51
CA ASP A 371 9.46 24.23 -5.74
C ASP A 371 8.91 25.57 -5.24
N MET A 372 7.61 25.84 -5.47
CA MET A 372 6.95 27.04 -4.94
C MET A 372 6.90 27.04 -3.40
N LEU A 373 6.53 25.91 -2.78
CA LEU A 373 6.54 25.77 -1.31
C LEU A 373 7.95 25.89 -0.73
N PHE A 374 8.95 25.39 -1.44
CA PHE A 374 10.35 25.48 -1.02
C PHE A 374 10.84 26.94 -1.03
N ASN A 375 10.43 27.72 -2.01
CA ASN A 375 10.80 29.14 -2.12
C ASN A 375 10.03 30.04 -1.14
N ASP A 376 8.80 29.66 -0.76
CA ASP A 376 7.96 30.41 0.18
C ASP A 376 8.49 30.40 1.62
N LYS A 377 9.21 29.34 2.06
CA LYS A 377 9.74 29.25 3.44
C LYS A 377 11.20 28.83 3.45
N LYS A 378 12.08 29.55 4.15
CA LYS A 378 13.53 29.27 4.11
C LYS A 378 14.04 28.22 5.10
N GLU A 379 13.28 27.79 6.12
CA GLU A 379 13.78 26.86 7.15
C GLU A 379 12.73 25.83 7.60
N THR A 380 13.18 24.57 7.79
CA THR A 380 12.45 23.34 8.22
C THR A 380 11.58 22.56 7.21
N LEU A 381 11.80 22.71 5.90
CA LEU A 381 10.97 22.08 4.84
C LEU A 381 11.24 20.59 4.52
N ALA A 382 12.48 20.10 4.66
CA ALA A 382 12.86 18.79 4.11
C ALA A 382 12.01 17.63 4.66
N GLN A 383 11.60 17.72 5.93
CA GLN A 383 10.73 16.71 6.54
C GLN A 383 9.30 16.71 5.98
N TYR A 384 8.81 17.85 5.47
CA TYR A 384 7.46 17.95 4.92
C TYR A 384 7.33 17.25 3.57
N PHE A 385 8.43 17.23 2.80
CA PHE A 385 8.44 16.67 1.46
C PHE A 385 8.77 15.18 1.42
N LEU A 386 9.34 14.59 2.48
CA LEU A 386 9.85 13.22 2.45
C LEU A 386 8.84 12.18 1.90
N GLU A 387 7.61 12.20 2.41
CA GLU A 387 6.55 11.27 1.96
C GLU A 387 6.09 11.58 0.53
N ALA A 388 5.97 12.86 0.19
CA ALA A 388 5.54 13.29 -1.15
C ALA A 388 6.60 13.01 -2.22
N ASP A 389 7.89 13.21 -1.90
CA ASP A 389 9.03 12.88 -2.75
C ASP A 389 9.09 11.37 -3.01
N GLU A 390 8.86 10.53 -1.99
CA GLU A 390 8.77 9.08 -2.13
C GLU A 390 7.62 8.69 -3.07
N HIS A 391 6.40 9.19 -2.83
CA HIS A 391 5.26 8.90 -3.68
C HIS A 391 5.46 9.39 -5.12
N PHE A 392 6.04 10.58 -5.31
CA PHE A 392 6.37 11.10 -6.63
C PHE A 392 7.40 10.23 -7.35
N SER A 393 8.42 9.76 -6.64
CA SER A 393 9.45 8.90 -7.22
C SER A 393 8.87 7.61 -7.83
N ILE A 394 7.81 7.06 -7.21
CA ILE A 394 7.06 5.92 -7.72
C ILE A 394 6.22 6.33 -8.93
N LEU A 395 5.50 7.46 -8.83
CA LEU A 395 4.63 7.97 -9.89
C LEU A 395 5.39 8.19 -11.21
N ARG A 396 6.61 8.71 -11.15
CA ARG A 396 7.46 8.96 -12.33
C ARG A 396 7.81 7.70 -13.13
N LYS A 397 7.63 6.51 -12.56
CA LYS A 397 7.86 5.24 -13.28
C LYS A 397 6.77 4.96 -14.32
N PHE A 398 5.64 5.63 -14.23
CA PHE A 398 4.51 5.49 -15.15
C PHE A 398 4.62 6.54 -16.25
N LYS A 399 4.94 6.10 -17.48
CA LYS A 399 5.21 6.99 -18.63
C LYS A 399 4.03 7.87 -19.06
N ASN A 400 2.81 7.47 -18.72
CA ASN A 400 1.58 8.12 -19.20
C ASN A 400 1.10 9.25 -18.29
N ILE A 401 1.98 9.77 -17.43
CA ILE A 401 1.68 10.84 -16.48
C ILE A 401 2.59 12.02 -16.78
N SER A 402 1.96 13.14 -17.15
CA SER A 402 2.68 14.38 -17.42
C SER A 402 3.06 15.05 -16.10
N ALA A 403 4.30 15.51 -15.98
CA ALA A 403 4.77 16.25 -14.81
C ALA A 403 4.98 17.72 -15.16
N ILE A 404 4.30 18.61 -14.44
CA ILE A 404 4.41 20.06 -14.60
C ILE A 404 5.43 20.58 -13.59
N GLY A 405 6.53 21.13 -14.11
CA GLY A 405 7.62 21.73 -13.33
C GLY A 405 7.57 23.24 -13.31
N SER A 406 6.99 23.88 -14.33
CA SER A 406 6.88 25.33 -14.43
C SER A 406 5.43 25.75 -14.69
N ILE A 407 5.08 26.96 -14.25
CA ILE A 407 3.78 27.57 -14.57
C ILE A 407 3.62 27.80 -16.08
N VAL A 408 4.73 27.95 -16.82
CA VAL A 408 4.75 28.14 -18.27
C VAL A 408 4.32 26.86 -19.01
N ASP A 409 4.46 25.69 -18.36
CA ASP A 409 4.08 24.41 -18.92
C ASP A 409 2.57 24.11 -18.75
N ILE A 410 1.89 24.88 -17.88
CA ILE A 410 0.43 24.77 -17.70
C ILE A 410 -0.22 25.23 -18.95
#